data_AF-A0A529YBT2-F1
#
_entry.id   AF-A0A529YBT2-F1
#
_cell.length_a   1.000
_cell.length_b   1.000
_cell.length_c   1.000
_cell.angle_alpha   90.00
_cell.angle_beta   90.00
_cell.angle_gamma   90.00
#
_symmetry.space_group_name_H-M   'P 1'
#
loop_
_entity.id
_entity.type
_entity.pdbx_description
1 polymer ?
#
loop_
_entity_poly.entity_id
_entity_poly.type
_entity_poly.pdbx_seq_one_letter_code
_entity_poly.pdbx_strand_id
1 'polypeptide(L)'
;MTLLNLLASRSSRMKASEIRELLKLLDQPDIISFAGGIPDPSLFPAQAIGDAYQAVLGGKEAGTALQYQVSEGYLPLRKWLAAHMGKLGVQCDEGNIFI
;
A
#
# COMPACT_ATOMS: atom_id res chain seq x y z
N MET A 1 -28.30 27.43 -5.64
CA MET A 1 -28.00 26.10 -5.04
C MET A 1 -26.50 25.92 -5.05
N THR A 2 -25.88 25.72 -3.89
CA THR A 2 -24.44 25.41 -3.79
C THR A 2 -24.22 23.92 -4.01
N LEU A 3 -23.17 23.55 -4.76
CA LEU A 3 -22.81 22.15 -5.06
C LEU A 3 -22.64 21.27 -3.81
N LEU A 4 -22.33 21.89 -2.66
CA LEU A 4 -22.20 21.22 -1.37
C LEU A 4 -23.47 20.45 -0.94
N ASN A 5 -24.66 20.90 -1.36
CA ASN A 5 -25.92 20.25 -1.01
C ASN A 5 -26.18 18.95 -1.79
N LEU A 6 -25.34 18.63 -2.79
CA LEU A 6 -25.37 17.37 -3.53
C LEU A 6 -24.49 16.29 -2.89
N LEU A 7 -23.66 16.65 -1.92
CA LEU A 7 -22.74 15.74 -1.27
C LEU A 7 -23.46 14.94 -0.18
N ALA A 8 -23.04 13.69 0.01
CA ALA A 8 -23.52 12.88 1.14
C ALA A 8 -23.11 13.51 2.48
N SER A 9 -23.93 13.32 3.52
CA SER A 9 -23.68 13.87 4.86
C SER A 9 -22.32 13.47 5.45
N ARG A 10 -21.76 12.33 5.06
CA ARG A 10 -20.42 11.89 5.49
C ARG A 10 -19.29 12.78 4.97
N SER A 11 -19.48 13.46 3.84
CA SER A 11 -18.46 14.31 3.24
C SER A 11 -18.11 15.51 4.13
N SER A 12 -19.05 15.97 4.99
CA SER A 12 -18.76 17.04 5.94
C SER A 12 -17.78 16.65 7.05
N ARG A 13 -17.54 15.34 7.24
CA ARG A 13 -16.58 14.82 8.23
C ARG A 13 -15.19 14.58 7.64
N MET A 14 -15.02 14.70 6.33
CA MET A 14 -13.71 14.56 5.69
C MET A 14 -12.87 15.80 5.99
N LYS A 15 -11.67 15.60 6.53
CA LYS A 15 -10.71 16.68 6.81
C LYS A 15 -9.44 16.46 6.00
N ALA A 16 -8.78 17.55 5.61
CA ALA A 16 -7.44 17.47 5.06
C ALA A 16 -6.47 16.98 6.15
N SER A 17 -5.47 16.19 5.76
CA SER A 17 -4.42 15.73 6.66
C SER A 17 -3.42 16.86 6.92
N GLU A 18 -3.23 17.26 8.17
CA GLU A 18 -2.22 18.27 8.53
C GLU A 18 -0.79 17.78 8.24
N ILE A 19 -0.57 16.46 8.25
CA ILE A 19 0.73 15.86 7.87
C ILE A 19 1.11 16.29 6.43
N ARG A 20 0.15 16.38 5.51
CA ARG A 20 0.43 16.79 4.12
C ARG A 20 0.99 18.21 4.06
N GLU A 21 0.55 19.12 4.93
CA GLU A 21 1.07 20.49 4.98
C GLU A 21 2.49 20.51 5.57
N LEU A 22 2.74 19.69 6.60
CA LEU A 22 4.08 19.52 7.18
C LEU A 22 5.09 18.93 6.18
N LEU A 23 4.66 18.00 5.33
CA LEU A 23 5.53 17.41 4.30
C LEU A 23 6.03 18.43 3.27
N LYS A 24 5.34 19.56 3.06
CA LYS A 24 5.82 20.65 2.18
C LYS A 24 7.07 21.33 2.72
N LEU A 25 7.35 21.20 4.01
CA LEU A 25 8.53 21.77 4.65
C LEU A 25 9.79 20.93 4.41
N LEU A 26 9.66 19.66 3.99
CA LEU A 26 10.80 18.76 3.79
C LEU A 26 11.75 19.24 2.69
N ASP A 27 11.20 19.91 1.66
CA ASP A 27 11.99 20.40 0.52
C ASP A 27 12.56 21.80 0.76
N GLN A 28 12.40 22.38 1.96
CA GLN A 28 12.95 23.70 2.29
C GLN A 28 14.42 23.58 2.69
N PRO A 29 15.36 24.22 1.96
CA PRO A 29 16.80 24.03 2.17
C PRO A 29 17.30 24.39 3.58
N ASP A 30 16.66 25.36 4.22
CA ASP A 30 17.06 25.88 5.53
C ASP A 30 16.43 25.10 6.71
N ILE A 31 15.72 24.00 6.43
CA ILE A 31 15.00 23.20 7.43
C ILE A 31 15.55 21.77 7.45
N ILE A 32 15.98 21.31 8.64
CA ILE A 32 16.22 19.89 8.92
C ILE A 32 14.96 19.34 9.59
N SER A 33 14.25 18.44 8.91
CA SER A 33 13.00 17.88 9.42
C SER A 33 13.17 16.49 10.02
N PHE A 34 12.80 16.35 11.30
CA PHE A 34 12.65 15.05 11.99
C PHE A 34 11.19 14.57 12.03
N ALA A 35 10.27 15.31 11.41
CA ALA A 35 8.83 15.03 11.43
C ALA A 35 8.38 14.05 10.33
N GLY A 36 9.28 13.69 9.42
CA GLY A 36 9.00 12.78 8.31
C GLY A 36 8.90 11.32 8.76
N GLY A 37 7.84 10.63 8.34
CA GLY A 37 7.72 9.16 8.39
C GLY A 37 8.06 8.50 7.06
N ILE A 38 8.88 9.17 6.23
CA ILE A 38 9.20 8.72 4.87
C ILE A 38 10.48 7.88 4.94
N PRO A 39 10.46 6.61 4.50
CA PRO A 39 11.67 5.80 4.41
C PRO A 39 12.65 6.36 3.39
N ASP A 40 13.95 6.17 3.62
CA ASP A 40 15.00 6.54 2.68
C ASP A 40 14.84 5.75 1.36
N PRO A 41 14.68 6.41 0.21
CA PRO A 41 14.48 5.73 -1.07
C PRO A 41 15.68 4.88 -1.50
N SER A 42 16.88 5.16 -1.00
CA SER A 42 18.08 4.35 -1.29
C SER A 42 18.02 2.96 -0.65
N LEU A 43 17.17 2.76 0.36
CA LEU A 43 16.96 1.46 1.02
C LEU A 43 15.95 0.58 0.29
N PHE A 44 15.27 1.11 -0.73
CA PHE A 44 14.32 0.30 -1.49
C PHE A 44 15.04 -0.68 -2.41
N PRO A 45 14.65 -1.98 -2.40
CA PRO A 45 15.32 -3.01 -3.20
C PRO A 45 14.83 -2.99 -4.65
N ALA A 46 15.10 -1.90 -5.37
CA ALA A 46 14.58 -1.63 -6.71
C ALA A 46 14.88 -2.77 -7.70
N GLN A 47 16.09 -3.33 -7.66
CA GLN A 47 16.48 -4.45 -8.53
C GLN A 47 15.65 -5.70 -8.24
N ALA A 48 15.53 -6.11 -6.98
CA ALA A 48 14.78 -7.31 -6.60
C ALA A 48 13.29 -7.19 -6.94
N ILE A 49 12.72 -5.98 -6.79
CA ILE A 49 11.36 -5.69 -7.23
C ILE A 49 11.27 -5.86 -8.76
N GLY A 50 12.18 -5.24 -9.51
CA GLY A 50 12.23 -5.37 -10.97
C GLY A 50 12.30 -6.82 -11.44
N ASP A 51 13.16 -7.62 -10.82
CA ASP A 51 13.32 -9.05 -11.14
C ASP A 51 12.04 -9.84 -10.86
N ALA A 52 11.34 -9.55 -9.75
CA ALA A 52 10.06 -10.19 -9.43
C ALA A 52 8.97 -9.86 -10.47
N TYR A 53 8.89 -8.60 -10.91
CA TYR A 53 7.98 -8.21 -11.99
C TYR A 53 8.29 -8.95 -13.29
N GLN A 54 9.57 -9.02 -13.67
CA GLN A 54 9.99 -9.75 -14.88
C GLN A 54 9.67 -11.24 -14.80
N ALA A 55 9.88 -11.87 -13.64
CA ALA A 55 9.56 -13.28 -13.44
C ALA A 55 8.06 -13.59 -13.64
N VAL A 56 7.17 -12.71 -13.14
CA VAL A 56 5.72 -12.88 -13.29
C VAL A 56 5.26 -12.56 -14.71
N LEU A 57 5.66 -11.39 -15.24
CA LEU A 57 5.18 -10.89 -16.53
C LEU A 57 5.83 -11.59 -17.74
N GLY A 58 7.05 -12.10 -17.59
CA GLY A 58 7.70 -12.95 -18.58
C GLY A 58 7.31 -14.43 -18.50
N GLY A 59 6.57 -14.81 -17.45
CA GLY A 59 6.21 -16.20 -17.16
C GLY A 59 4.81 -16.61 -17.65
N LYS A 60 4.47 -17.86 -17.36
CA LYS A 60 3.14 -18.45 -17.65
C LYS A 60 1.98 -17.78 -16.90
N GLU A 61 2.27 -17.04 -15.84
CA GLU A 61 1.30 -16.40 -14.94
C GLU A 61 0.90 -14.99 -15.39
N ALA A 62 1.57 -14.42 -16.39
CA ALA A 62 1.37 -13.04 -16.83
C ALA A 62 -0.09 -12.68 -17.12
N GLY A 63 -0.80 -13.54 -17.86
CA GLY A 63 -2.21 -13.31 -18.19
C GLY A 63 -3.13 -13.33 -16.95
N THR A 64 -2.86 -14.23 -16.00
CA THR A 64 -3.62 -14.34 -14.75
C THR A 64 -3.33 -13.17 -13.81
N ALA A 65 -2.07 -12.71 -13.75
CA ALA A 65 -1.64 -11.59 -12.93
C ALA A 65 -2.26 -10.24 -13.36
N LEU A 66 -2.59 -10.11 -14.65
CA LEU A 66 -3.19 -8.89 -15.23
C LEU A 66 -4.72 -8.93 -15.32
N GLN A 67 -5.35 -10.06 -15.00
CA GLN A 67 -6.80 -10.24 -15.06
C GLN A 67 -7.43 -9.96 -13.69
N TYR A 68 -8.73 -9.62 -13.69
CA TYR A 68 -9.54 -9.64 -12.48
C TYR A 68 -9.40 -10.96 -11.70
N GLN A 69 -9.43 -10.83 -10.38
CA GLN A 69 -9.32 -11.93 -9.43
C GLN A 69 -10.46 -11.86 -8.41
N VAL A 70 -10.57 -12.90 -7.59
CA VAL A 70 -11.47 -12.92 -6.44
C VAL A 70 -11.15 -11.79 -5.47
N SER A 71 -12.19 -11.25 -4.81
CA SER A 71 -12.08 -10.04 -3.97
C SER A 71 -11.22 -10.22 -2.73
N GLU A 72 -11.04 -11.46 -2.27
CA GLU A 72 -10.17 -11.76 -1.14
C GLU A 72 -8.68 -11.68 -1.47
N GLY A 73 -8.34 -11.75 -2.76
CA GLY A 73 -6.99 -11.61 -3.28
C GLY A 73 -6.26 -12.92 -3.57
N TYR A 74 -5.01 -12.80 -4.04
CA TYR A 74 -4.21 -13.92 -4.55
C TYR A 74 -3.87 -14.96 -3.46
N LEU A 75 -4.47 -16.15 -3.55
CA LEU A 75 -4.40 -17.19 -2.53
C LEU A 75 -2.97 -17.60 -2.13
N PRO A 76 -2.00 -17.79 -3.06
CA PRO A 76 -0.63 -18.13 -2.67
C PRO A 76 0.02 -17.07 -1.77
N LEU A 77 -0.23 -15.77 -2.03
CA LEU A 77 0.27 -14.70 -1.18
C LEU A 77 -0.42 -14.69 0.19
N ARG A 78 -1.73 -14.93 0.24
CA ARG A 78 -2.47 -15.02 1.51
C ARG A 78 -1.93 -16.15 2.40
N LYS A 79 -1.66 -17.33 1.84
CA LYS A 79 -1.04 -18.45 2.56
C LYS A 79 0.36 -18.12 3.05
N TRP A 80 1.16 -17.47 2.21
CA TRP A 80 2.49 -17.02 2.61
C TRP A 80 2.43 -16.01 3.77
N LEU A 81 1.52 -15.05 3.72
CA LEU A 81 1.31 -14.06 4.78
C LEU A 81 0.85 -14.73 6.08
N ALA A 82 -0.09 -15.69 6.03
CA ALA A 82 -0.51 -16.42 7.23
C ALA A 82 0.67 -17.16 7.90
N ALA A 83 1.50 -17.84 7.10
CA ALA A 83 2.72 -18.47 7.60
C ALA A 83 3.73 -17.45 8.16
N HIS A 84 3.86 -16.28 7.53
CA HIS A 84 4.71 -15.20 8.03
C HIS A 84 4.21 -14.68 9.38
N MET A 85 2.91 -14.42 9.51
CA MET A 85 2.27 -14.00 10.75
C MET A 85 2.43 -15.03 11.88
N GLY A 86 2.36 -16.32 11.54
CA GLY A 86 2.66 -17.40 12.49
C GLY A 86 4.07 -17.31 13.08
N LYS A 87 5.08 -16.90 12.30
CA LYS A 87 6.46 -16.66 12.80
C LYS A 87 6.54 -15.49 13.78
N LEU A 88 5.58 -14.57 13.72
CA LEU A 88 5.44 -13.44 14.64
C LEU A 88 4.52 -13.77 15.83
N GLY A 89 4.04 -15.01 15.95
CA GLY A 89 3.18 -15.47 17.04
C GLY A 89 1.69 -15.20 16.84
N VAL A 90 1.27 -14.78 15.65
CA VAL A 90 -0.14 -14.56 15.32
C VAL A 90 -0.71 -15.82 14.68
N GLN A 91 -1.66 -16.47 15.36
CA GLN A 91 -2.39 -17.61 14.82
C GLN A 91 -3.46 -17.13 13.84
N CYS A 92 -3.24 -17.37 12.55
CA CYS A 92 -4.21 -17.08 11.50
C CYS A 92 -4.02 -18.03 10.31
N ASP A 93 -5.04 -18.09 9.45
CA ASP A 93 -5.01 -18.76 8.16
C ASP A 93 -5.29 -17.77 7.02
N GLU A 94 -5.33 -18.25 5.77
CA GLU A 94 -5.64 -17.38 4.62
C GLU A 94 -7.01 -16.70 4.77
N GLY A 95 -7.97 -17.32 5.45
CA GLY A 95 -9.32 -16.81 5.68
C GLY A 95 -9.35 -15.55 6.54
N ASN A 96 -8.27 -15.23 7.25
CA ASN A 96 -8.12 -13.99 8.01
C ASN A 96 -7.41 -12.87 7.24
N ILE A 97 -6.96 -13.11 6.01
CA ILE A 97 -6.11 -12.20 5.23
C ILE A 97 -6.83 -11.81 3.95
N PHE A 98 -6.95 -10.50 3.69
CA PHE A 98 -7.57 -9.93 2.49
C PHE A 98 -6.61 -8.88 1.90
N ILE A 99 -6.39 -8.91 0.58
CA ILE A 99 -5.46 -8.03 -0.14
C ILE A 99 -6.09 -7.45 -1.41
#